data_AF-A0A6N7RLT5-F1
#
_entry.id   AF-A0A6N7RLT5-F1
#
_cell.length_a   1.000
_cell.length_b   1.000
_cell.length_c   1.000
_cell.angle_alpha   90.00
_cell.angle_beta   90.00
_cell.angle_gamma   90.00
#
_symmetry.space_group_name_H-M   'P 1'
#
loop_
_entity.id
_entity.type
_entity.pdbx_description
1 polymer ?
#
loop_
_entity_poly.entity_id
_entity_poly.type
_entity_poly.pdbx_seq_one_letter_code
_entity_poly.pdbx_strand_id
1 'polypeptide(L)'
;MSYRSAPDLSCRNGFVEAIKAAGEYIAEHADNLLGEYPALLSDMRITATFEFDSVPCVEVTRAHIVCKPEEYPNGKGGDHQ
;
A
#
# COMPACT_ATOMS: atom_id res chain seq x y z
N MET A 1 -23.62 -4.85 4.39
CA MET A 1 -22.57 -4.55 3.40
C MET A 1 -22.92 -5.26 2.11
N SER A 2 -23.09 -4.53 1.01
CA SER A 2 -23.34 -5.12 -0.29
C SER A 2 -22.04 -5.76 -0.78
N TYR A 3 -21.99 -7.09 -0.83
CA TYR A 3 -20.89 -7.80 -1.49
C TYR A 3 -21.01 -7.49 -2.99
N ARG A 4 -20.30 -6.47 -3.47
CA ARG A 4 -20.07 -6.34 -4.91
C ARG A 4 -19.40 -7.63 -5.37
N SER A 5 -19.94 -8.27 -6.41
CA SER A 5 -19.27 -9.42 -7.01
C SER A 5 -17.84 -9.04 -7.38
N ALA A 6 -16.90 -9.96 -7.18
CA ALA A 6 -15.52 -9.73 -7.61
C ALA A 6 -15.50 -9.36 -9.12
N PRO A 7 -14.63 -8.42 -9.54
CA PRO A 7 -14.55 -8.02 -10.94
C PRO A 7 -14.22 -9.22 -11.83
N ASP A 8 -14.90 -9.33 -12.96
CA ASP A 8 -14.62 -10.36 -13.96
C ASP A 8 -13.37 -10.00 -14.78
N LEU A 9 -12.24 -10.63 -14.45
CA LEU A 9 -10.95 -10.40 -15.09
C LEU A 9 -10.87 -10.97 -16.52
N SER A 10 -11.86 -11.75 -16.97
CA SER A 10 -11.94 -12.22 -18.35
C SER A 10 -12.23 -11.12 -19.36
N CYS A 11 -12.80 -10.01 -18.90
CA CYS A 11 -13.15 -8.88 -19.73
C CYS A 11 -12.29 -7.66 -19.40
N ARG A 12 -11.98 -6.86 -20.42
CA ARG A 12 -11.18 -5.63 -20.27
C ARG A 12 -11.75 -4.70 -19.19
N ASN A 13 -13.07 -4.56 -19.12
CA ASN A 13 -13.72 -3.64 -18.19
C ASN A 13 -13.56 -4.13 -16.74
N GLY A 14 -13.78 -5.41 -16.46
CA GLY A 14 -13.56 -5.97 -15.13
C GLY A 14 -12.09 -5.95 -14.72
N PHE A 15 -11.15 -6.12 -15.65
CA PHE A 15 -9.72 -5.94 -15.38
C PHE A 15 -9.39 -4.49 -14.96
N VAL A 16 -9.96 -3.49 -15.67
CA VAL A 16 -9.80 -2.07 -15.31
C VAL A 16 -10.45 -1.75 -13.97
N GLU A 17 -11.62 -2.31 -13.67
CA GLU A 17 -12.30 -2.14 -12.39
C GLU A 17 -11.51 -2.75 -11.23
N ALA A 18 -10.89 -3.92 -11.43
CA ALA A 18 -10.01 -4.53 -10.44
C ALA A 18 -8.79 -3.67 -10.13
N ILE A 19 -8.14 -3.10 -11.15
CA ILE A 19 -7.02 -2.18 -10.97
C ILE A 19 -7.44 -0.96 -10.15
N LYS A 20 -8.60 -0.37 -10.47
CA LYS A 20 -9.12 0.79 -9.73
C LYS A 20 -9.42 0.44 -8.28
N ALA A 21 -10.08 -0.69 -8.05
CA ALA A 21 -10.42 -1.15 -6.70
C ALA A 21 -9.17 -1.42 -5.86
N ALA A 22 -8.11 -2.00 -6.44
CA ALA A 22 -6.83 -2.19 -5.74
C ALA A 22 -6.16 -0.85 -5.39
N GLY A 23 -6.21 0.14 -6.29
CA GLY A 23 -5.71 1.49 -6.02
C GLY A 23 -6.49 2.19 -4.90
N GLU A 24 -7.82 2.06 -4.90
CA GLU A 24 -8.70 2.59 -3.86
C GLU A 24 -8.42 1.93 -2.50
N TYR A 25 -8.26 0.60 -2.48
CA TYR A 25 -7.87 -0.14 -1.28
C TYR A 25 -6.53 0.35 -0.69
N ILE A 26 -5.51 0.55 -1.54
CA ILE A 26 -4.21 1.07 -1.09
C ILE A 26 -4.36 2.47 -0.49
N ALA A 27 -5.14 3.34 -1.13
CA ALA A 27 -5.37 4.71 -0.66
C ALA A 27 -6.14 4.74 0.67
N GLU A 28 -7.24 3.98 0.78
CA GLU A 28 -8.07 3.90 1.98
C GLU A 28 -7.35 3.31 3.19
N HIS A 29 -6.29 2.52 2.96
CA HIS A 29 -5.57 1.81 4.02
C HIS A 29 -4.11 2.25 4.16
N ALA A 30 -3.72 3.38 3.53
CA ALA A 30 -2.34 3.85 3.51
C ALA A 30 -1.70 3.96 4.90
N ASP A 31 -2.43 4.49 5.89
CA ASP A 31 -1.95 4.60 7.28
C ASP A 31 -1.68 3.22 7.91
N ASN A 32 -2.56 2.25 7.66
CA ASN A 32 -2.39 0.88 8.15
C ASN A 32 -1.27 0.14 7.42
N LEU A 33 -1.11 0.40 6.12
CA LEU A 33 -0.03 -0.16 5.32
C LEU A 33 1.33 0.37 5.78
N LEU A 34 1.43 1.67 6.10
CA LEU A 34 2.62 2.23 6.73
C LEU A 34 2.83 1.70 8.14
N GLY A 35 1.77 1.58 8.93
CA GLY A 35 1.84 1.22 10.34
C GLY A 35 2.39 2.38 11.20
N GLU A 36 2.98 2.06 12.34
CA GLU A 36 3.53 3.06 13.28
C GLU A 36 4.92 3.58 12.87
N TYR A 37 5.41 3.23 11.69
CA TYR A 37 6.80 3.47 11.30
C TYR A 37 7.02 4.90 10.80
N PRO A 38 8.11 5.57 11.22
CA PRO A 38 8.51 6.84 10.62
C PRO A 38 8.78 6.65 9.12
N ALA A 39 8.11 7.45 8.28
CA ALA A 39 8.28 7.40 6.83
C ALA A 39 9.74 7.59 6.37
N LEU A 40 10.56 8.25 7.19
CA LEU A 40 11.98 8.53 6.91
C LEU A 40 12.90 7.30 6.99
N LEU A 41 12.46 6.17 7.53
CA LEU A 41 13.28 4.96 7.71
C LEU A 41 12.58 3.69 7.22
N SER A 42 11.63 3.84 6.31
CA SER A 42 10.86 2.74 5.77
C SER A 42 11.05 2.67 4.26
N ASP A 43 11.53 1.54 3.75
CA ASP A 43 11.39 1.20 2.33
C ASP A 43 10.13 0.34 2.19
N MET A 44 9.24 0.74 1.30
CA MET A 44 7.97 0.05 1.07
C MET A 44 7.79 -0.22 -0.40
N ARG A 45 7.46 -1.48 -0.71
CA ARG A 45 7.05 -1.91 -2.04
C ARG A 45 5.65 -2.51 -1.96
N ILE A 46 4.76 -1.99 -2.79
CA ILE A 46 3.41 -2.53 -2.97
C ILE A 46 3.33 -3.12 -4.37
N THR A 47 2.91 -4.37 -4.48
CA THR A 47 2.73 -5.08 -5.74
C THR A 47 1.31 -5.60 -5.83
N ALA A 48 0.58 -5.14 -6.85
CA ALA A 48 -0.75 -5.63 -7.15
C ALA A 48 -0.68 -6.58 -8.35
N THR A 49 -1.20 -7.80 -8.18
CA THR A 49 -1.18 -8.88 -9.17
C THR A 49 -2.61 -9.18 -9.61
N PHE A 50 -2.82 -9.23 -10.92
CA PHE A 50 -4.11 -9.50 -11.55
C PHE A 50 -3.92 -10.62 -12.58
N GLU A 51 -4.54 -11.77 -12.34
CA GLU A 51 -4.47 -12.93 -13.24
C GLU A 51 -5.88 -13.41 -13.55
N PHE A 52 -6.10 -13.88 -14.78
CA PHE A 52 -7.41 -14.25 -15.30
C PHE A 52 -8.21 -15.22 -14.40
N ASP A 53 -7.56 -16.24 -13.84
CA ASP A 53 -8.17 -17.29 -13.00
C ASP A 53 -7.84 -17.16 -11.51
N SER A 54 -7.28 -16.02 -11.09
CA SER A 54 -6.86 -15.79 -9.69
C SER A 54 -7.56 -14.58 -9.10
N VAL A 55 -7.78 -14.61 -7.79
CA VAL A 55 -8.26 -13.43 -7.06
C VAL A 55 -7.17 -12.35 -7.09
N PRO A 56 -7.49 -11.08 -7.42
CA PRO A 56 -6.54 -9.99 -7.31
C PRO A 56 -5.85 -9.98 -5.95
N CYS A 57 -4.53 -9.84 -5.95
CA CYS A 57 -3.73 -9.87 -4.74
C CYS A 57 -2.90 -8.59 -4.63
N VAL A 58 -2.93 -7.93 -3.47
CA VAL A 58 -2.03 -6.82 -3.15
C VAL A 58 -1.06 -7.32 -2.10
N GLU A 59 0.20 -7.47 -2.48
CA GLU A 59 1.30 -7.79 -1.58
C GLU A 59 2.01 -6.51 -1.16
N VAL A 60 2.27 -6.38 0.15
CA VAL A 60 2.98 -5.24 0.71
C VAL A 60 4.22 -5.73 1.43
N THR A 61 5.37 -5.42 0.85
CA THR A 61 6.68 -5.69 1.45
C THR A 61 7.22 -4.42 2.08
N ARG A 62 7.68 -4.53 3.33
CA ARG A 62 8.25 -3.43 4.11
C ARG A 62 9.62 -3.83 4.62
N ALA A 63 10.59 -2.93 4.50
CA ALA A 63 11.91 -3.08 5.06
C ALA A 63 12.23 -1.88 5.95
N HIS A 64 12.80 -2.18 7.11
CA HIS A 64 13.27 -1.15 8.04
C HIS A 64 14.71 -0.76 7.67
N ILE A 65 14.91 0.54 7.43
CA ILE A 65 16.24 1.09 7.21
C ILE A 65 16.83 1.40 8.59
N VAL A 66 17.76 0.55 9.05
CA VAL A 66 18.53 0.83 10.26
C VAL A 66 19.65 1.80 9.91
N CYS A 67 19.45 3.09 10.21
CA CYS A 67 20.51 4.09 10.13
C CYS A 67 21.25 4.21 11.47
N LYS A 68 22.51 4.63 11.44
CA LYS A 68 23.21 5.01 12.68
C LYS A 68 22.52 6.23 13.30
N PRO A 69 22.54 6.40 14.64
CA PRO A 69 21.94 7.56 15.30
C PRO A 69 22.42 8.92 14.74
N GLU A 70 23.67 9.00 14.25
CA GLU A 70 24.24 10.20 13.63
C GLU A 70 23.64 10.53 12.24
N GLU A 71 23.07 9.53 11.57
CA GLU A 71 22.48 9.61 10.24
C GLU A 71 20.95 9.76 10.30
N TYR A 72 20.37 9.71 11.51
CA TYR A 72 18.96 9.98 11.71
C TYR A 72 18.69 11.44 11.32
N PRO A 73 17.66 11.71 10.49
CA PRO A 73 17.28 13.07 10.18
C PRO A 73 16.83 13.74 11.48
N ASN A 74 17.70 14.57 12.06
CA ASN A 74 17.40 15.36 13.25
C ASN A 74 16.18 16.22 12.94
N GLY A 75 15.04 15.87 13.54
CA GLY A 75 13.79 16.60 13.41
C GLY A 75 13.93 18.02 13.95
N LYS A 76 14.41 18.95 13.13
CA LYS A 76 14.16 20.38 13.30
C LYS A 76 12.88 20.72 12.56
N GLY A 77 11.74 20.44 13.21
CA GLY A 77 10.43 20.82 12.67
C GLY A 77 9.30 20.15 13.43
N GLY A 78 8.93 20.71 14.58
CA GLY A 78 7.74 20.28 15.32
C GLY A 78 7.79 20.66 16.79
N ASP A 79 7.86 21.96 17.10
CA ASP A 79 7.35 22.44 18.37
C ASP A 79 5.84 22.11 18.42
N HIS A 80 5.46 21.18 19.28
CA HIS A 80 4.08 21.10 19.77
C HIS A 80 4.12 21.31 21.29
N GLN A 81 3.96 22.59 21.65
CA GLN A 81 3.32 23.05 22.86
C GLN A 81 1.81 22.78 22.77
#